data_AF-A0A964BUD5-F1
#
_entry.id   AF-A0A964BUD5-F1
#
_cell.length_a   1.000
_cell.length_b   1.000
_cell.length_c   1.000
_cell.angle_alpha   90.00
_cell.angle_beta   90.00
_cell.angle_gamma   90.00
#
_symmetry.space_group_name_H-M   'P 1'
#
loop_
_entity.id
_entity.type
_entity.pdbx_description
1 polymer ?
#
loop_
_entity_poly.entity_id
_entity_poly.type
_entity_poly.pdbx_seq_one_letter_code
_entity_poly.pdbx_strand_id
1 'polypeptide(L)'
;MTRSLATANPTITRGKTIQWQLNSLEREIILVLKMIQQSDKAIALCLQIYPGKINNNLPEGLSVSILDRTNQTCLSAQAKDSNDWMQLEFSCQPGEQFKIEMNLAGVSMLEQFIV
;
A
#
# COMPACT_ATOMS: atom_id res chain seq x y z
N MET A 1 -35.97 -25.47 1.45
CA MET A 1 -34.54 -25.68 1.16
C MET A 1 -33.87 -24.32 1.05
N THR A 2 -33.20 -23.87 2.11
CA THR A 2 -32.53 -22.56 2.15
C THR A 2 -31.17 -22.69 1.47
N ARG A 3 -30.99 -22.00 0.35
CA ARG A 3 -29.74 -21.96 -0.40
C ARG A 3 -28.75 -21.13 0.42
N SER A 4 -27.81 -21.80 1.09
CA SER A 4 -26.66 -21.14 1.74
C SER A 4 -25.85 -20.45 0.66
N LEU A 5 -25.85 -19.11 0.66
CA LEU A 5 -24.89 -18.36 -0.13
C LEU A 5 -23.53 -18.60 0.53
N ALA A 6 -22.61 -19.22 -0.19
CA ALA A 6 -21.20 -19.15 0.18
C ALA A 6 -20.86 -17.67 0.31
N THR A 7 -20.68 -17.19 1.54
CA THR A 7 -20.35 -15.81 1.85
C THR A 7 -18.95 -15.56 1.31
N ALA A 8 -18.86 -15.04 0.08
CA ALA A 8 -17.62 -14.47 -0.41
C ALA A 8 -17.29 -13.29 0.52
N ASN A 9 -16.12 -13.36 1.15
CA ASN A 9 -15.64 -12.28 2.00
C ASN A 9 -15.59 -10.97 1.20
N PRO A 10 -16.24 -9.89 1.67
CA PRO A 10 -16.25 -8.63 0.94
C PRO A 10 -14.81 -8.17 0.73
N THR A 11 -14.51 -7.84 -0.53
CA THR A 11 -13.19 -7.42 -0.97
C THR A 11 -13.27 -6.03 -1.58
N ILE A 12 -12.44 -5.12 -1.10
CA ILE A 12 -12.33 -3.76 -1.62
C ILE A 12 -10.93 -3.58 -2.19
N THR A 13 -10.84 -3.01 -3.38
CA THR A 13 -9.56 -2.59 -3.96
C THR A 13 -9.62 -1.10 -4.26
N ARG A 14 -8.54 -0.38 -3.94
CA ARG A 14 -8.34 1.03 -4.25
C ARG A 14 -6.95 1.21 -4.85
N GLY A 15 -6.85 2.09 -5.83
CA GLY A 15 -5.59 2.46 -6.47
C GLY A 15 -5.41 3.97 -6.40
N LYS A 16 -4.17 4.42 -6.23
CA LYS A 16 -3.78 5.84 -6.27
C LYS A 16 -2.43 5.99 -6.96
N THR A 17 -2.34 6.96 -7.87
CA THR A 17 -1.07 7.36 -8.45
C THR A 17 -0.37 8.33 -7.50
N ILE A 18 0.91 8.09 -7.22
CA ILE A 18 1.76 8.96 -6.41
C ILE A 18 2.86 9.48 -7.30
N GLN A 19 3.03 10.80 -7.32
CA GLN A 19 4.00 11.48 -8.16
C GLN A 19 4.92 12.36 -7.30
N TRP A 20 6.21 12.30 -7.60
CA TRP A 20 7.23 13.20 -7.06
C TRP A 20 7.82 14.03 -8.19
N GLN A 21 8.23 15.24 -7.84
CA GLN A 21 9.11 16.05 -8.65
C GLN A 21 10.48 16.09 -7.98
N LEU A 22 11.45 15.37 -8.54
CA LEU A 22 12.81 15.26 -8.01
C LEU A 22 13.80 15.78 -9.04
N ASN A 23 14.52 16.87 -8.75
CA ASN A 23 15.53 17.45 -9.65
C ASN A 23 15.04 17.64 -11.09
N SER A 24 13.80 18.15 -11.25
CA SER A 24 13.12 18.34 -12.54
C SER A 24 12.77 17.04 -13.30
N LEU A 25 12.94 15.87 -12.69
CA LEU A 25 12.43 14.60 -13.19
C LEU A 25 11.14 14.23 -12.45
N GLU A 26 10.12 13.86 -13.22
CA GLU A 26 8.90 13.27 -12.67
C GLU A 26 9.16 11.78 -12.35
N ARG A 27 8.82 11.39 -11.12
CA ARG A 27 8.81 10.00 -10.69
C ARG A 27 7.39 9.64 -10.29
N GLU A 28 6.95 8.45 -10.70
CA GLU A 28 5.59 8.00 -10.48
C GLU A 28 5.58 6.54 -10.03
N ILE A 29 4.69 6.22 -9.11
CA ILE A 29 4.27 4.85 -8.78
C ILE A 29 2.75 4.76 -8.74
N ILE A 30 2.25 3.54 -8.79
CA ILE A 30 0.85 3.21 -8.56
C ILE A 30 0.76 2.41 -7.25
N LEU A 31 0.08 2.98 -6.27
CA LEU A 31 -0.22 2.36 -4.98
C LEU A 31 -1.57 1.65 -5.08
N VAL A 32 -1.61 0.34 -4.84
CA VAL A 32 -2.84 -0.46 -4.84
C VAL A 32 -3.02 -1.10 -3.48
N LEU A 33 -4.12 -0.77 -2.79
CA LEU A 33 -4.49 -1.38 -1.52
C LEU A 33 -5.70 -2.28 -1.72
N LYS A 34 -5.53 -3.56 -1.41
CA LYS A 34 -6.60 -4.57 -1.38
C LYS A 34 -6.94 -4.88 0.06
N MET A 35 -8.22 -4.94 0.37
CA MET A 35 -8.76 -5.22 1.69
C MET A 35 -9.72 -6.38 1.59
N ILE A 36 -9.54 -7.40 2.44
CA ILE A 36 -10.36 -8.59 2.47
C ILE A 36 -10.86 -8.75 3.91
N GLN A 37 -12.17 -8.62 4.11
CA GLN A 37 -12.77 -8.85 5.41
C GLN A 37 -12.62 -10.33 5.79
N GLN A 38 -11.91 -10.63 6.87
CA GLN A 38 -11.77 -12.02 7.33
C GLN A 38 -12.81 -12.37 8.40
N SER A 39 -13.16 -11.40 9.25
CA SER A 39 -14.20 -11.50 10.28
C SER A 39 -14.58 -10.09 10.75
N ASP A 40 -15.59 -9.93 11.62
CA ASP A 40 -15.98 -8.63 12.20
C ASP A 40 -14.88 -7.93 13.01
N LYS A 41 -13.75 -8.60 13.27
CA LYS A 41 -12.62 -8.05 14.05
C LYS A 41 -11.30 -8.00 13.28
N ALA A 42 -11.27 -8.48 12.04
CA ALA A 42 -10.02 -8.60 11.30
C ALA A 42 -10.23 -8.36 9.80
N ILE A 43 -9.40 -7.48 9.26
CA ILE A 43 -9.30 -7.14 7.85
C ILE A 43 -7.87 -7.41 7.41
N ALA A 44 -7.72 -8.28 6.42
CA ALA A 44 -6.43 -8.51 5.78
C ALA A 44 -6.20 -7.45 4.70
N LEU A 45 -5.01 -6.85 4.73
CA LEU A 45 -4.58 -5.81 3.81
C LEU A 45 -3.40 -6.33 2.99
N CYS A 46 -3.48 -6.11 1.67
CA CYS A 46 -2.41 -6.38 0.74
C CYS A 46 -2.11 -5.07 -0.01
N LEU A 47 -0.98 -4.48 0.33
CA LEU A 47 -0.45 -3.29 -0.34
C LEU A 47 0.47 -3.75 -1.46
N GLN A 48 0.18 -3.30 -2.68
CA GLN A 48 0.99 -3.53 -3.86
C GLN A 48 1.43 -2.19 -4.42
N ILE A 49 2.70 -2.13 -4.83
CA ILE A 49 3.29 -0.94 -5.43
C ILE A 49 3.84 -1.33 -6.78
N TYR A 50 3.33 -0.67 -7.81
CA TYR A 50 3.75 -0.84 -9.19
C TYR A 50 4.46 0.41 -9.68
N PRO A 51 5.37 0.29 -10.66
CA PRO A 51 5.93 1.44 -11.34
C PRO A 51 4.82 2.23 -12.04
N GLY A 52 5.03 3.54 -12.14
CA GLY A 52 4.19 4.40 -12.97
C GLY A 52 4.37 4.14 -14.46
N LYS A 53 3.71 4.94 -15.30
CA LYS A 53 3.74 4.73 -16.76
C LYS A 53 5.11 5.01 -17.40
N ILE A 54 5.99 5.69 -16.69
CA ILE A 54 7.24 6.24 -17.23
C ILE A 54 8.35 5.17 -17.25
N ASN A 55 8.35 4.23 -16.31
CA ASN A 55 9.41 3.24 -16.13
C ASN A 55 8.83 1.82 -15.98
N ASN A 56 9.64 0.80 -16.29
CA ASN A 56 9.24 -0.61 -16.10
C ASN A 56 9.57 -1.15 -14.70
N ASN A 57 10.41 -0.44 -13.95
CA ASN A 57 10.88 -0.84 -12.61
C ASN A 57 10.50 0.24 -11.60
N LEU A 58 10.36 -0.17 -10.34
CA LEU A 58 10.20 0.78 -9.24
C LEU A 58 11.40 1.74 -9.18
N PRO A 59 11.18 3.01 -8.78
CA PRO A 59 12.29 3.92 -8.54
C PRO A 59 13.28 3.34 -7.53
N GLU A 60 14.55 3.30 -7.91
CA GLU A 60 15.63 2.85 -7.03
C GLU A 60 15.63 3.64 -5.72
N GLY A 61 15.82 2.90 -4.62
CA GLY A 61 15.86 3.50 -3.27
C GLY A 61 14.49 3.86 -2.70
N LEU A 62 13.38 3.63 -3.42
CA LEU A 62 12.03 3.79 -2.89
C LEU A 62 11.86 2.91 -1.63
N SER A 63 11.62 3.54 -0.49
CA SER A 63 11.26 2.87 0.75
C SER A 63 9.78 3.09 1.04
N VAL A 64 9.09 2.02 1.42
CA VAL A 64 7.70 2.10 1.87
C VAL A 64 7.57 1.53 3.27
N SER A 65 6.91 2.27 4.14
CA SER A 65 6.66 1.90 5.53
C SER A 65 5.18 2.03 5.87
N ILE A 66 4.65 1.05 6.58
CA ILE A 66 3.34 1.10 7.23
C ILE A 66 3.56 1.62 8.64
N LEU A 67 2.95 2.75 8.96
CA LEU A 67 3.02 3.37 10.28
C LEU A 67 1.68 3.22 11.00
N ASP A 68 1.72 2.96 12.30
CA ASP A 68 0.53 3.00 13.14
C ASP A 68 0.05 4.43 13.44
N ARG A 69 -1.03 4.56 14.22
CA ARG A 69 -1.56 5.85 14.68
C ARG A 69 -0.57 6.72 15.48
N THR A 70 0.48 6.11 16.03
CA THR A 70 1.54 6.81 16.79
C THR A 70 2.74 7.17 15.91
N ASN A 71 2.65 6.92 14.60
CA ASN A 71 3.72 7.05 13.61
C ASN A 71 4.91 6.09 13.83
N GLN A 72 4.69 4.99 14.56
CA GLN A 72 5.71 3.94 14.67
C GLN A 72 5.63 3.01 13.46
N THR A 73 6.79 2.66 12.90
CA THR A 73 6.87 1.73 11.78
C THR A 73 6.53 0.32 12.23
N CYS A 74 5.44 -0.22 11.69
CA CYS A 74 5.03 -1.61 11.92
C CYS A 74 5.68 -2.56 10.92
N LEU A 75 5.79 -2.13 9.66
CA LEU A 75 6.32 -2.94 8.56
C LEU A 75 6.95 -2.03 7.51
N SER A 76 8.02 -2.48 6.87
CA SER A 76 8.69 -1.71 5.83
C SER A 76 9.31 -2.59 4.76
N ALA A 77 9.45 -2.07 3.55
CA ALA A 77 10.18 -2.68 2.46
C ALA A 77 10.88 -1.60 1.63
N GLN A 78 11.92 -1.99 0.89
CA GLN A 78 12.68 -1.09 0.02
C GLN A 78 12.86 -1.73 -1.36
N ALA A 79 12.63 -0.93 -2.40
CA ALA A 79 12.81 -1.33 -3.78
C ALA A 79 14.30 -1.40 -4.10
N LYS A 80 14.69 -2.46 -4.81
CA LYS A 80 16.00 -2.69 -5.39
C LYS A 80 15.92 -2.52 -6.91
N ASP A 81 17.06 -2.34 -7.57
CA ASP A 81 17.16 -1.97 -9.01
C ASP A 81 16.38 -2.88 -9.96
N SER A 82 16.17 -4.14 -9.59
CA SER A 82 15.47 -5.16 -10.38
C SER A 82 14.02 -5.42 -9.94
N ASN A 83 13.44 -4.60 -9.06
CA ASN A 83 12.07 -4.81 -8.62
C ASN A 83 11.08 -4.19 -9.61
N ASP A 84 10.40 -5.07 -10.36
CA ASP A 84 9.29 -4.70 -11.23
C ASP A 84 8.06 -4.24 -10.42
N TRP A 85 7.93 -4.68 -9.16
CA TRP A 85 6.88 -4.29 -8.21
C TRP A 85 7.23 -4.77 -6.78
N MET A 86 6.42 -4.37 -5.80
CA MET A 86 6.59 -4.74 -4.38
C MET A 86 5.23 -5.04 -3.72
N GLN A 87 5.23 -5.93 -2.73
CA GLN A 87 4.07 -6.25 -1.90
C GLN A 87 4.39 -6.19 -0.40
N LEU A 88 3.43 -5.70 0.38
CA LEU A 88 3.40 -5.82 1.83
C LEU A 88 2.04 -6.35 2.25
N GLU A 89 2.03 -7.33 3.15
CA GLU A 89 0.81 -7.91 3.71
C GLU A 89 0.77 -7.67 5.21
N PHE A 90 -0.37 -7.21 5.70
CA PHE A 90 -0.60 -6.96 7.12
C PHE A 90 -2.09 -7.07 7.43
N SER A 91 -2.45 -6.98 8.70
CA SER A 91 -3.84 -7.02 9.13
C SER A 91 -4.12 -5.89 10.10
N CYS A 92 -5.40 -5.51 10.18
CA CYS A 92 -5.88 -4.47 11.07
C CYS A 92 -7.30 -4.78 11.53
N GLN A 93 -7.79 -4.03 12.51
CA GLN A 93 -9.16 -4.07 12.96
C GLN A 93 -10.02 -3.02 12.24
N PRO A 94 -11.34 -3.24 12.09
CA PRO A 94 -12.25 -2.18 11.66
C PRO A 94 -12.15 -0.95 12.56
N GLY A 95 -12.07 0.24 11.98
CA GLY A 95 -11.86 1.52 12.65
C GLY A 95 -10.40 1.87 12.94
N GLU A 96 -9.45 0.97 12.68
CA GLU A 96 -8.04 1.22 12.90
C GLU A 96 -7.47 2.22 11.88
N GLN A 97 -6.54 3.05 12.35
CA GLN A 97 -5.87 4.06 11.53
C GLN A 97 -4.42 3.68 11.31
N PHE A 98 -3.98 3.77 10.06
CA PHE A 98 -2.58 3.60 9.70
C PHE A 98 -2.20 4.60 8.61
N LYS A 99 -0.90 4.76 8.41
CA LYS A 99 -0.33 5.56 7.32
C LYS A 99 0.59 4.71 6.48
N ILE A 100 0.66 5.05 5.20
CA ILE A 100 1.66 4.53 4.28
C ILE A 100 2.60 5.70 4.00
N GLU A 101 3.85 5.57 4.47
CA GLU A 101 4.93 6.47 4.11
C GLU A 101 5.68 5.90 2.91
N MET A 102 5.89 6.74 1.89
CA MET A 102 6.68 6.42 0.71
C MET A 102 7.81 7.44 0.61
N ASN A 103 9.03 7.01 0.91
CA ASN A 103 10.21 7.85 0.84
C ASN A 103 11.01 7.55 -0.43
N LEU A 104 11.34 8.60 -1.19
CA LEU A 104 12.19 8.50 -2.36
C LEU A 104 13.20 9.65 -2.35
N ALA A 105 14.49 9.30 -2.31
CA ALA A 105 15.60 10.27 -2.29
C ALA A 105 15.46 11.35 -1.20
N GLY A 106 14.95 10.97 -0.01
CA GLY A 106 14.74 11.89 1.11
C GLY A 106 13.42 12.66 1.09
N VAL A 107 12.60 12.53 0.03
CA VAL A 107 11.27 13.12 -0.04
C VAL A 107 10.21 12.09 0.34
N SER A 108 9.53 12.32 1.47
CA SER A 108 8.43 11.47 1.95
C SER A 108 7.07 11.96 1.43
N MET A 109 6.25 11.02 0.97
CA MET A 109 4.81 11.17 0.76
C MET A 109 4.06 10.31 1.78
N LEU A 110 2.99 10.85 2.36
CA LEU A 110 2.18 10.17 3.36
C LEU A 110 0.74 10.03 2.90
N GLU A 111 0.23 8.81 2.90
CA GLU A 111 -1.18 8.51 2.69
C GLU A 111 -1.78 7.97 3.99
N GLN A 112 -2.87 8.57 4.46
CA GLN A 112 -3.55 8.16 5.69
C GLN A 112 -4.83 7.39 5.37
N PHE A 113 -5.02 6.28 6.08
CA PHE A 113 -6.17 5.40 5.92
C PHE A 113 -6.89 5.20 7.25
N ILE A 114 -8.21 5.09 7.16
CA ILE A 114 -9.10 4.64 8.23
C ILE A 114 -9.88 3.47 7.62
N VAL A 115 -9.83 2.32 8.28
CA VAL A 115 -10.45 1.08 7.79
C VAL A 115 -11.87 0.94 8.29
#